data_AF-A0AAU3L2X8-F1
#
_entry.id   AF-A0AAU3L2X8-F1
#
_cell.length_a   1.000
_cell.length_b   1.000
_cell.length_c   1.000
_cell.angle_alpha   90.00
_cell.angle_beta   90.00
_cell.angle_gamma   90.00
#
_symmetry.space_group_name_H-M   'P 1'
#
loop_
_entity.id
_entity.type
_entity.pdbx_description
1 polymer ?
#
loop_
_entity_poly.entity_id
_entity_poly.type
_entity_poly.pdbx_seq_one_letter_code
_entity_poly.pdbx_strand_id
1 'polypeptide(L)'
;MARGELGEALRIFEDAVRTETGDIQVCAMVNAACVADQLGDHAGAVVRFRDALGLMGPEAPRMRPAALINLSQALQRLGDLDGAQEALEQARELLSADTAPGELRYACLVSLTAVALHRQQWARGIELANESLDAAIHFAPGQVGHSLMNLATAHFETGRWELAEDFAGQALVAFEAAADHDGVAETRQNLAVMYTRSSRFDDAERLLITAQEYFEAAGYAHRAGIGWKVMGFIAEDRDQPELAVTRYRQALQRFDESGAVVDAADVRTRLATVAFATGRLEEGEAELAAARSTYAEHGLGLLCAQLDYWHAGLAEPLIDSLPGLLAQAVDLAIPAALALDAVRYELPDGAQRETWNRRMADPALRLAFRYAYLSGDAQLVADLIETACAGTTLDIGRLSAAPPRLPLDTLDPLAPPPASSAPVNDALQLGTALASVAAGAGLPVTPPPQVAVAPDGHIALAGWIAAAEERYGRRIRDDRVVQA
;
A
#
# COMPACT_ATOMS: atom_id res chain seq x y z
N MET A 1 14.14 -25.29 6.58
CA MET A 1 15.54 -25.49 6.14
C MET A 1 16.38 -24.37 6.71
N ALA A 2 17.56 -24.69 7.23
CA ALA A 2 18.46 -23.67 7.76
C ALA A 2 19.09 -22.86 6.60
N ARG A 3 19.35 -21.57 6.77
CA ARG A 3 20.05 -20.73 5.76
C ARG A 3 21.35 -21.35 5.22
N GLY A 4 22.03 -22.17 6.03
CA GLY A 4 23.23 -22.91 5.63
C GLY A 4 22.97 -23.99 4.56
N GLU A 5 21.83 -24.69 4.62
CA GLU A 5 21.45 -25.72 3.66
C GLU A 5 21.11 -25.10 2.29
N LEU A 6 20.45 -23.94 2.30
CA LEU A 6 20.17 -23.17 1.08
C LEU A 6 21.45 -22.63 0.44
N GLY A 7 22.41 -22.15 1.23
CA GLY A 7 23.71 -21.71 0.72
C GLY A 7 24.52 -22.85 0.07
N GLU A 8 24.45 -24.05 0.64
CA GLU A 8 25.08 -25.24 0.04
C GLU A 8 24.36 -25.68 -1.24
N ALA A 9 23.03 -25.69 -1.25
CA ALA A 9 22.23 -25.98 -2.44
C ALA A 9 22.53 -25.00 -3.58
N LEU A 10 22.63 -23.70 -3.29
CA LEU A 10 22.99 -22.68 -4.28
C LEU A 10 24.35 -22.98 -4.90
N ARG A 11 25.36 -23.31 -4.09
CA ARG A 11 26.70 -23.69 -4.59
C ARG A 11 26.66 -24.90 -5.52
N ILE A 12 25.86 -25.92 -5.18
CA ILE A 12 25.72 -27.13 -6.01
C ILE A 12 25.11 -26.77 -7.36
N PHE A 13 24.03 -25.99 -7.37
CA PHE A 13 23.42 -25.55 -8.62
C PHE A 13 24.34 -24.67 -9.45
N GLU A 14 25.05 -23.73 -8.83
CA GLU A 14 26.04 -22.89 -9.53
C GLU A 14 27.20 -23.71 -10.12
N ASP A 15 27.57 -24.81 -9.50
CA ASP A 15 28.55 -25.75 -10.08
C ASP A 15 27.99 -26.48 -11.29
N ALA A 16 26.77 -27.01 -11.19
CA ALA A 16 26.07 -27.63 -12.32
C ALA A 16 25.88 -26.64 -13.49
N VAL A 17 25.63 -25.36 -13.23
CA VAL A 17 25.56 -24.33 -14.29
C VAL A 17 26.88 -24.19 -15.05
N ARG A 18 28.03 -24.40 -14.40
CA ARG A 18 29.36 -24.32 -15.03
C ARG A 18 29.78 -25.60 -15.75
N THR A 19 29.33 -26.76 -15.27
CA THR A 19 29.84 -28.07 -15.71
C THR A 19 28.90 -28.79 -16.68
N GLU A 20 27.60 -28.53 -16.59
CA GLU A 20 26.58 -29.17 -17.42
C GLU A 20 26.24 -28.33 -18.66
N THR A 21 25.56 -28.95 -19.64
CA THR A 21 25.12 -28.29 -20.88
C THR A 21 23.68 -28.67 -21.22
N GLY A 22 23.01 -27.86 -22.06
CA GLY A 22 21.65 -28.12 -22.51
C GLY A 22 20.61 -28.01 -21.39
N ASP A 23 19.61 -28.89 -21.39
CA ASP A 23 18.48 -28.82 -20.46
C ASP A 23 18.89 -28.90 -18.98
N ILE A 24 19.92 -29.68 -18.65
CA ILE A 24 20.41 -29.82 -17.28
C ILE A 24 20.98 -28.50 -16.78
N GLN A 25 21.72 -27.79 -17.64
CA GLN A 25 22.26 -26.47 -17.32
C GLN A 25 21.13 -25.47 -17.06
N VAL A 26 20.12 -25.44 -17.92
CA VAL A 26 18.95 -24.55 -17.76
C VAL A 26 18.18 -24.86 -16.48
N CYS A 27 17.97 -26.14 -16.14
CA CYS A 27 17.37 -26.56 -14.87
C CYS A 27 18.18 -26.05 -13.67
N ALA A 28 19.50 -26.21 -13.71
CA ALA A 28 20.38 -25.74 -12.66
C ALA A 28 20.32 -24.21 -12.50
N MET A 29 20.22 -23.45 -13.61
CA MET A 29 20.07 -22.00 -13.56
C MET A 29 18.75 -21.57 -12.89
N VAL A 30 17.63 -22.19 -13.26
CA VAL A 30 16.32 -21.91 -12.65
C VAL A 30 16.35 -22.23 -11.15
N ASN A 31 16.91 -23.37 -10.76
CA ASN A 31 17.01 -23.75 -9.35
C ASN A 31 17.95 -22.82 -8.57
N ALA A 32 19.09 -22.44 -9.14
CA ALA A 32 19.99 -21.45 -8.54
C ALA A 32 19.29 -20.11 -8.35
N ALA A 33 18.48 -19.66 -9.33
CA ALA A 33 17.69 -18.45 -9.23
C ALA A 33 16.65 -18.53 -8.10
N CYS A 34 15.92 -19.64 -7.99
CA CYS A 34 14.96 -19.86 -6.89
C CYS A 34 15.64 -19.81 -5.52
N VAL A 35 16.78 -20.46 -5.35
CA VAL A 35 17.50 -20.48 -4.07
C VAL A 35 18.10 -19.10 -3.75
N ALA A 36 18.60 -18.39 -4.76
CA ALA A 36 19.06 -17.00 -4.60
C ALA A 36 17.92 -16.09 -4.12
N ASP A 37 16.73 -16.20 -4.70
CA ASP A 37 15.54 -15.45 -4.27
C ASP A 37 15.17 -15.76 -2.82
N GLN A 38 15.18 -17.05 -2.43
CA GLN A 38 14.92 -17.47 -1.04
C GLN A 38 15.96 -16.96 -0.04
N LEU A 39 17.20 -16.77 -0.48
CA LEU A 39 18.27 -16.19 0.32
C LEU A 39 18.22 -14.65 0.40
N GLY A 40 17.32 -14.01 -0.35
CA GLY A 40 17.15 -12.56 -0.39
C GLY A 40 17.90 -11.84 -1.52
N ASP A 41 18.62 -12.57 -2.38
CA ASP A 41 19.24 -12.01 -3.59
C ASP A 41 18.22 -11.93 -4.73
N HIS A 42 17.19 -11.09 -4.56
CA HIS A 42 16.11 -10.94 -5.53
C HIS A 42 16.61 -10.39 -6.87
N ALA A 43 17.51 -9.40 -6.83
CA ALA A 43 18.10 -8.82 -8.03
C ALA A 43 18.94 -9.83 -8.81
N GLY A 44 19.80 -10.60 -8.13
CA GLY A 44 20.57 -11.67 -8.76
C GLY A 44 19.71 -12.84 -9.21
N ALA A 45 18.59 -13.12 -8.53
CA ALA A 45 17.62 -14.11 -8.99
C ALA A 45 16.95 -13.68 -10.31
N VAL A 46 16.52 -12.42 -10.43
CA VAL A 46 15.94 -11.87 -11.67
C VAL A 46 16.90 -12.01 -12.85
N VAL A 47 18.18 -11.69 -12.67
CA VAL A 47 19.19 -11.86 -13.72
C VAL A 47 19.29 -13.33 -14.13
N ARG A 48 19.44 -14.23 -13.16
CA ARG A 48 19.55 -15.69 -13.43
C ARG A 48 18.30 -16.26 -14.11
N PHE A 49 17.10 -15.82 -13.73
CA PHE A 49 15.85 -16.22 -14.38
C PHE A 49 15.80 -15.73 -15.83
N ARG A 50 16.16 -14.46 -16.09
CA ARG A 50 16.19 -13.89 -17.45
C ARG A 50 17.20 -14.62 -18.33
N ASP A 51 18.39 -14.92 -17.81
CA ASP A 51 19.41 -15.69 -18.52
C ASP A 51 18.91 -17.10 -18.86
N ALA A 52 18.30 -17.80 -17.88
CA ALA A 52 17.73 -19.12 -18.10
C ALA A 52 16.62 -19.11 -19.16
N LEU A 53 15.70 -18.14 -19.09
CA LEU A 53 14.61 -17.96 -20.05
C LEU A 53 15.11 -17.61 -21.46
N GLY A 54 16.25 -16.93 -21.58
CA GLY A 54 16.91 -16.63 -22.85
C GLY A 54 17.53 -17.86 -23.51
N LEU A 55 17.96 -18.85 -22.73
CA LEU A 55 18.48 -20.13 -23.23
C LEU A 55 17.37 -21.15 -23.54
N MET A 56 16.19 -21.00 -22.94
CA MET A 56 15.03 -21.81 -23.25
C MET A 56 14.52 -21.49 -24.66
N GLY A 57 14.65 -22.45 -25.59
CA GLY A 57 14.03 -22.37 -26.90
C GLY A 57 12.49 -22.37 -26.83
N PRO A 58 11.79 -22.04 -27.94
CA PRO A 58 10.33 -22.02 -28.00
C PRO A 58 9.68 -23.39 -27.73
N GLU A 59 10.44 -24.48 -27.88
CA GLU A 59 10.03 -25.88 -27.67
C GLU A 59 10.23 -26.38 -26.23
N ALA A 60 10.53 -25.52 -25.24
CA ALA A 60 10.73 -25.91 -23.83
C ALA A 60 9.48 -25.59 -22.97
N PRO A 61 8.37 -26.34 -23.08
CA PRO A 61 7.05 -25.85 -22.68
C PRO A 61 6.80 -26.09 -21.19
N ARG A 62 7.50 -27.05 -20.57
CA ARG A 62 7.22 -27.49 -19.19
C ARG A 62 7.81 -26.58 -18.12
N MET A 63 9.01 -26.03 -18.35
CA MET A 63 9.71 -25.24 -17.33
C MET A 63 9.57 -23.74 -17.52
N ARG A 64 9.33 -23.29 -18.75
CA ARG A 64 9.23 -21.87 -19.08
C ARG A 64 8.12 -21.16 -18.29
N PRO A 65 6.89 -21.70 -18.16
CA PRO A 65 5.85 -21.05 -17.36
C PRO A 65 6.22 -20.96 -15.88
N ALA A 66 6.80 -22.02 -15.29
CA ALA A 66 7.22 -22.02 -13.89
C ALA A 66 8.35 -21.00 -13.63
N ALA A 67 9.33 -20.91 -14.54
CA ALA A 67 10.40 -19.91 -14.45
C ALA A 67 9.88 -18.47 -14.56
N LEU A 68 8.87 -18.23 -15.42
CA LEU A 68 8.21 -16.92 -15.53
C LEU A 68 7.42 -16.55 -14.27
N ILE A 69 6.72 -17.51 -13.66
CA ILE A 69 6.01 -17.30 -12.38
C ILE A 69 7.00 -16.99 -11.25
N ASN A 70 8.13 -17.71 -11.17
CA ASN A 70 9.13 -17.44 -10.14
C ASN A 70 9.87 -16.12 -10.39
N LEU A 71 10.14 -15.77 -11.65
CA LEU A 71 10.65 -14.45 -12.02
C LEU A 71 9.70 -13.34 -11.55
N SER A 72 8.40 -13.49 -11.75
CA SER A 72 7.45 -12.46 -11.32
C SER A 72 7.39 -12.29 -9.81
N GLN A 73 7.61 -13.34 -9.03
CA GLN A 73 7.73 -13.24 -7.57
C GLN A 73 8.96 -12.43 -7.17
N ALA A 74 10.13 -12.70 -7.77
CA ALA A 74 11.34 -11.94 -7.53
C ALA A 74 11.19 -10.46 -7.95
N LEU A 75 10.53 -10.20 -9.08
CA LEU A 75 10.22 -8.85 -9.55
C LEU A 75 9.26 -8.09 -8.61
N GLN A 76 8.22 -8.76 -8.11
CA GLN A 76 7.31 -8.18 -7.10
C GLN A 76 8.06 -7.76 -5.82
N ARG A 77 9.00 -8.59 -5.33
CA ARG A 77 9.83 -8.24 -4.17
C ARG A 77 10.76 -7.04 -4.41
N LEU A 78 11.13 -6.79 -5.67
CA LEU A 78 11.88 -5.60 -6.09
C LEU A 78 10.98 -4.40 -6.42
N GLY A 79 9.65 -4.56 -6.36
CA GLY A 79 8.68 -3.53 -6.74
C GLY A 79 8.48 -3.34 -8.24
N ASP A 80 9.09 -4.18 -9.09
CA ASP A 80 8.90 -4.15 -10.55
C ASP A 80 7.59 -4.88 -10.93
N LEU A 81 6.46 -4.22 -10.66
CA LEU A 81 5.13 -4.76 -10.94
C LEU A 81 4.82 -4.82 -12.44
N ASP A 82 5.47 -4.00 -13.28
CA ASP A 82 5.33 -4.05 -14.74
C ASP A 82 5.99 -5.32 -15.28
N GLY A 83 7.26 -5.54 -14.96
CA GLY A 83 7.96 -6.75 -15.36
C GLY A 83 7.33 -8.03 -14.78
N ALA A 84 6.82 -7.97 -13.55
CA ALA A 84 6.09 -9.09 -12.96
C ALA A 84 4.81 -9.43 -13.75
N GLN A 85 4.03 -8.41 -14.12
CA GLN A 85 2.82 -8.59 -14.93
C GLN A 85 3.17 -9.17 -16.31
N GLU A 86 4.17 -8.60 -17.00
CA GLU A 86 4.61 -9.08 -18.32
C GLU A 86 5.06 -10.55 -18.28
N ALA A 87 5.86 -10.93 -17.28
CA ALA A 87 6.31 -12.30 -17.13
C ALA A 87 5.13 -13.26 -16.91
N LEU A 88 4.16 -12.87 -16.09
CA LEU A 88 2.98 -13.68 -15.83
C LEU A 88 2.02 -13.76 -17.01
N GLU A 89 1.86 -12.69 -17.79
CA GLU A 89 1.05 -12.72 -19.01
C GLU A 89 1.64 -13.67 -20.05
N GLN A 90 2.97 -13.66 -20.22
CA GLN A 90 3.67 -14.67 -21.03
C GLN A 90 3.44 -16.09 -20.49
N ALA A 91 3.52 -16.28 -19.17
CA ALA A 91 3.28 -17.59 -18.56
C ALA A 91 1.83 -18.05 -18.82
N ARG A 92 0.86 -17.15 -18.70
CA ARG A 92 -0.57 -17.41 -18.95
C ARG A 92 -0.83 -17.79 -20.40
N GLU A 93 -0.18 -17.14 -21.36
CA GLU A 93 -0.29 -17.49 -22.78
C GLU A 93 0.21 -18.91 -23.04
N LEU A 94 1.36 -19.29 -22.48
CA LEU A 94 1.91 -20.64 -22.57
C LEU A 94 1.02 -21.69 -21.89
N LEU A 95 0.28 -21.30 -20.85
CA LEU A 95 -0.64 -22.15 -20.09
C LEU A 95 -2.08 -22.12 -20.63
N SER A 96 -2.32 -21.49 -21.79
CA SER A 96 -3.66 -21.39 -22.39
C SER A 96 -4.17 -22.71 -22.97
N ALA A 97 -3.26 -23.60 -23.38
CA ALA A 97 -3.58 -24.89 -23.97
C ALA A 97 -4.23 -25.85 -22.96
N ASP A 98 -5.20 -26.65 -23.41
CA ASP A 98 -5.91 -27.64 -22.57
C ASP A 98 -4.99 -28.71 -21.96
N THR A 99 -3.81 -28.93 -22.55
CA THR A 99 -2.80 -29.87 -22.04
C THR A 99 -1.85 -29.27 -21.00
N ALA A 100 -1.98 -27.98 -20.70
CA ALA A 100 -1.12 -27.31 -19.74
C ALA A 100 -1.36 -27.82 -18.30
N PRO A 101 -0.33 -27.87 -17.43
CA PRO A 101 -0.50 -28.27 -16.04
C PRO A 101 -1.45 -27.32 -15.31
N GLY A 102 -2.62 -27.81 -14.89
CA GLY A 102 -3.65 -27.00 -14.24
C GLY A 102 -3.19 -26.30 -12.96
N GLU A 103 -2.31 -26.94 -12.18
CA GLU A 103 -1.70 -26.32 -10.98
C GLU A 103 -0.83 -25.10 -11.33
N LEU A 104 -0.08 -25.13 -12.44
CA LEU A 104 0.68 -23.98 -12.90
C LEU A 104 -0.23 -22.87 -13.41
N ARG A 105 -1.36 -23.23 -14.05
CA ARG A 105 -2.39 -22.27 -14.46
C ARG A 105 -2.96 -21.54 -13.25
N TYR A 106 -3.30 -22.29 -12.20
CA TYR A 106 -3.75 -21.73 -10.92
C TYR A 106 -2.70 -20.78 -10.32
N ALA A 107 -1.44 -21.24 -10.17
CA ALA A 107 -0.36 -20.44 -9.59
C ALA A 107 -0.11 -19.14 -10.37
N CYS A 108 -0.15 -19.21 -11.71
CA CYS A 108 -0.05 -18.05 -12.58
C CYS A 108 -1.20 -17.06 -12.35
N LEU A 109 -2.45 -17.55 -12.30
CA LEU A 109 -3.63 -16.70 -12.12
C LEU A 109 -3.65 -16.04 -10.76
N VAL A 110 -3.34 -16.75 -9.67
CA VAL A 110 -3.25 -16.15 -8.33
C VAL A 110 -2.17 -15.08 -8.26
N SER A 111 -1.01 -15.33 -8.87
CA SER A 111 0.06 -14.34 -8.94
C SER A 111 -0.34 -13.11 -9.76
N LEU A 112 -1.04 -13.30 -10.89
CA LEU A 112 -1.60 -12.19 -11.68
C LEU A 112 -2.63 -11.40 -10.89
N THR A 113 -3.50 -12.08 -10.15
CA THR A 113 -4.48 -11.45 -9.27
C THR A 113 -3.77 -10.58 -8.25
N ALA A 114 -2.77 -11.11 -7.54
CA ALA A 114 -2.01 -10.34 -6.56
C ALA A 114 -1.39 -9.09 -7.19
N VAL A 115 -0.70 -9.21 -8.33
CA VAL A 115 -0.13 -8.06 -9.06
C VAL A 115 -1.21 -7.05 -9.45
N ALA A 116 -2.35 -7.51 -9.99
CA ALA A 116 -3.46 -6.63 -10.37
C ALA A 116 -4.04 -5.88 -9.15
N LEU A 117 -4.19 -6.55 -8.00
CA LEU A 117 -4.66 -5.94 -6.75
C LEU A 117 -3.64 -4.94 -6.19
N HIS A 118 -2.35 -5.27 -6.19
CA HIS A 118 -1.27 -4.35 -5.80
C HIS A 118 -1.24 -3.09 -6.67
N ARG A 119 -1.57 -3.22 -7.96
CA ARG A 119 -1.70 -2.11 -8.91
C ARG A 119 -3.08 -1.42 -8.89
N GLN A 120 -3.97 -1.82 -7.98
CA GLN A 120 -5.34 -1.30 -7.87
C GLN A 120 -6.17 -1.45 -9.15
N GLN A 121 -5.84 -2.42 -9.99
CA GLN A 121 -6.62 -2.78 -11.18
C GLN A 121 -7.83 -3.63 -10.77
N TRP A 122 -8.71 -3.10 -9.92
CA TRP A 122 -9.72 -3.88 -9.20
C TRP A 122 -10.62 -4.73 -10.09
N ALA A 123 -11.10 -4.18 -11.21
CA ALA A 123 -11.93 -4.94 -12.16
C ALA A 123 -11.17 -6.15 -12.73
N ARG A 124 -9.92 -5.93 -13.14
CA ARG A 124 -9.05 -6.99 -13.67
C ARG A 124 -8.66 -7.99 -12.60
N GLY A 125 -8.38 -7.53 -11.38
CA GLY A 125 -8.11 -8.37 -10.21
C GLY A 125 -9.30 -9.26 -9.87
N ILE A 126 -10.53 -8.75 -9.92
CA ILE A 126 -11.75 -9.54 -9.70
C ILE A 126 -11.93 -10.58 -10.80
N GLU A 127 -11.72 -10.24 -12.07
CA GLU A 127 -11.77 -11.20 -13.18
C GLU A 127 -10.75 -12.33 -12.97
N LEU A 128 -9.48 -11.97 -12.74
CA LEU A 128 -8.39 -12.91 -12.51
C LEU A 128 -8.62 -13.77 -11.26
N ALA A 129 -9.20 -13.22 -10.20
CA ALA A 129 -9.53 -13.95 -8.98
C ALA A 129 -10.67 -14.96 -9.20
N ASN A 130 -11.65 -14.63 -10.06
CA ASN A 130 -12.69 -15.57 -10.47
C ASN A 130 -12.09 -16.69 -11.35
N GLU A 131 -11.25 -16.34 -12.32
CA GLU A 131 -10.51 -17.32 -13.13
C GLU A 131 -9.65 -18.23 -12.24
N SER A 132 -8.96 -17.67 -11.23
CA SER A 132 -8.12 -18.43 -10.31
C SER A 132 -8.95 -19.30 -9.37
N LEU A 133 -10.14 -18.87 -8.97
CA LEU A 133 -11.08 -19.67 -8.18
C LEU A 133 -11.56 -20.88 -8.99
N ASP A 134 -11.98 -20.68 -10.24
CA ASP A 134 -12.38 -21.76 -11.13
C ASP A 134 -11.24 -22.76 -11.35
N ALA A 135 -10.03 -22.26 -11.62
CA ALA A 135 -8.84 -23.11 -11.73
C ALA A 135 -8.53 -23.87 -10.43
N ALA A 136 -8.67 -23.25 -9.26
CA ALA A 136 -8.47 -23.90 -7.97
C ALA A 136 -9.45 -25.05 -7.75
N ILE A 137 -10.74 -24.82 -8.02
CA ILE A 137 -11.78 -25.84 -7.87
C ILE A 137 -11.48 -27.09 -8.70
N HIS A 138 -10.97 -26.90 -9.93
CA HIS A 138 -10.71 -28.00 -10.85
C HIS A 138 -9.36 -28.69 -10.64
N PHE A 139 -8.30 -27.93 -10.32
CA PHE A 139 -6.93 -28.43 -10.36
C PHE A 139 -6.19 -28.38 -9.03
N ALA A 140 -6.62 -27.53 -8.09
CA ALA A 140 -5.98 -27.38 -6.78
C ALA A 140 -7.01 -27.14 -5.67
N PRO A 141 -7.89 -28.10 -5.34
CA PRO A 141 -9.01 -27.87 -4.41
C PRO A 141 -8.57 -27.39 -3.01
N GLY A 142 -7.40 -27.82 -2.54
CA GLY A 142 -6.82 -27.36 -1.28
C GLY A 142 -6.37 -25.88 -1.28
N GLN A 143 -6.36 -25.24 -2.44
CA GLN A 143 -5.89 -23.87 -2.66
C GLN A 143 -7.04 -22.88 -2.95
N VAL A 144 -8.29 -23.35 -2.89
CA VAL A 144 -9.51 -22.54 -3.11
C VAL A 144 -9.57 -21.33 -2.17
N GLY A 145 -9.12 -21.49 -0.93
CA GLY A 145 -9.11 -20.42 0.07
C GLY A 145 -8.36 -19.17 -0.38
N HIS A 146 -7.20 -19.31 -1.03
CA HIS A 146 -6.41 -18.15 -1.48
C HIS A 146 -7.12 -17.33 -2.56
N SER A 147 -7.79 -17.99 -3.52
CA SER A 147 -8.57 -17.29 -4.55
C SER A 147 -9.76 -16.53 -3.93
N LEU A 148 -10.43 -17.15 -2.95
CA LEU A 148 -11.53 -16.52 -2.22
C LEU A 148 -11.05 -15.32 -1.40
N MET A 149 -9.88 -15.38 -0.76
CA MET A 149 -9.30 -14.24 -0.05
C MET A 149 -8.92 -13.07 -0.98
N ASN A 150 -8.45 -13.37 -2.19
CA ASN A 150 -8.20 -12.34 -3.20
C ASN A 150 -9.51 -11.66 -3.65
N LEU A 151 -10.58 -12.44 -3.86
CA LEU A 151 -11.92 -11.88 -4.13
C LEU A 151 -12.42 -11.02 -2.97
N ALA A 152 -12.25 -11.50 -1.73
CA ALA A 152 -12.62 -10.76 -0.54
C ALA A 152 -11.91 -9.40 -0.47
N THR A 153 -10.59 -9.40 -0.67
CA THR A 153 -9.77 -8.19 -0.70
C THR A 153 -10.23 -7.23 -1.80
N ALA A 154 -10.39 -7.71 -3.03
CA ALA A 154 -10.82 -6.89 -4.16
C ALA A 154 -12.22 -6.27 -3.95
N HIS A 155 -13.15 -7.03 -3.37
CA HIS A 155 -14.48 -6.54 -3.05
C HIS A 155 -14.49 -5.58 -1.86
N PHE A 156 -13.61 -5.78 -0.88
CA PHE A 156 -13.44 -4.86 0.24
C PHE A 156 -12.97 -3.48 -0.24
N GLU A 157 -11.93 -3.46 -1.06
CA GLU A 157 -11.35 -2.21 -1.60
C GLU A 157 -12.28 -1.50 -2.60
N THR A 158 -13.21 -2.23 -3.21
CA THR A 158 -14.27 -1.64 -4.07
C THR A 158 -15.56 -1.30 -3.30
N GLY A 159 -15.55 -1.40 -1.97
CA GLY A 159 -16.66 -1.01 -1.10
C GLY A 159 -17.83 -1.99 -1.01
N ARG A 160 -17.69 -3.19 -1.55
CA ARG A 160 -18.71 -4.25 -1.50
C ARG A 160 -18.47 -5.12 -0.28
N TRP A 161 -18.62 -4.53 0.90
CA TRP A 161 -18.15 -5.09 2.17
C TRP A 161 -18.84 -6.40 2.54
N GLU A 162 -20.15 -6.52 2.28
CA GLU A 162 -20.90 -7.75 2.56
C GLU A 162 -20.41 -8.91 1.70
N LEU A 163 -20.08 -8.62 0.43
CA LEU A 163 -19.53 -9.63 -0.48
C LEU A 163 -18.10 -10.01 -0.09
N ALA A 164 -17.32 -9.05 0.40
CA ALA A 164 -15.98 -9.32 0.94
C ALA A 164 -16.03 -10.24 2.15
N GLU A 165 -16.94 -9.99 3.10
CA GLU A 165 -17.15 -10.81 4.29
C GLU A 165 -17.61 -12.23 3.91
N ASP A 166 -18.52 -12.36 2.94
CA ASP A 166 -18.97 -13.66 2.44
C ASP A 166 -17.81 -14.46 1.82
N PHE A 167 -17.02 -13.86 0.93
CA PHE A 167 -15.87 -14.53 0.32
C PHE A 167 -14.81 -14.92 1.34
N ALA A 168 -14.50 -14.06 2.31
CA ALA A 168 -13.54 -14.37 3.36
C ALA A 168 -14.08 -15.46 4.32
N GLY A 169 -15.38 -15.49 4.58
CA GLY A 169 -16.03 -16.57 5.31
C GLY A 169 -15.94 -17.92 4.57
N GLN A 170 -16.19 -17.91 3.25
CA GLN A 170 -15.99 -19.09 2.41
C GLN A 170 -14.52 -19.53 2.38
N ALA A 171 -13.57 -18.59 2.34
CA ALA A 171 -12.14 -18.89 2.39
C ALA A 171 -11.76 -19.59 3.69
N LEU A 172 -12.28 -19.11 4.82
CA LEU A 172 -12.05 -19.72 6.13
C LEU A 172 -12.53 -21.18 6.16
N VAL A 173 -13.74 -21.45 5.65
CA VAL A 173 -14.28 -22.81 5.53
C VAL A 173 -13.40 -23.68 4.61
N ALA A 174 -12.92 -23.13 3.51
CA ALA A 174 -12.05 -23.85 2.57
C ALA A 174 -10.69 -24.22 3.20
N PHE A 175 -10.04 -23.28 3.91
CA PHE A 175 -8.78 -23.54 4.61
C PHE A 175 -8.95 -24.53 5.77
N GLU A 176 -10.04 -24.43 6.54
CA GLU A 176 -10.37 -25.40 7.58
C GLU A 176 -10.57 -26.81 7.00
N ALA A 177 -11.28 -26.94 5.87
CA ALA A 177 -11.48 -28.21 5.19
C ALA A 177 -10.17 -28.79 4.60
N ALA A 178 -9.24 -27.92 4.18
CA ALA A 178 -7.91 -28.30 3.72
C ALA A 178 -6.92 -28.62 4.86
N ALA A 179 -7.33 -28.42 6.12
CA ALA A 179 -6.46 -28.45 7.30
C ALA A 179 -5.24 -27.51 7.17
N ASP A 180 -5.41 -26.39 6.45
CA ASP A 180 -4.41 -25.35 6.28
C ASP A 180 -4.52 -24.35 7.43
N HIS A 181 -3.75 -24.60 8.48
CA HIS A 181 -3.80 -23.80 9.70
C HIS A 181 -3.21 -22.40 9.49
N ASP A 182 -2.21 -22.26 8.59
CA ASP A 182 -1.63 -20.99 8.20
C ASP A 182 -2.69 -20.13 7.49
N GLY A 183 -3.34 -20.70 6.47
CA GLY A 183 -4.41 -20.02 5.71
C GLY A 183 -5.59 -19.61 6.59
N VAL A 184 -5.97 -20.43 7.57
CA VAL A 184 -6.98 -20.09 8.59
C VAL A 184 -6.57 -18.87 9.42
N ALA A 185 -5.36 -18.86 9.96
CA ALA A 185 -4.88 -17.77 10.80
C ALA A 185 -4.74 -16.45 10.00
N GLU A 186 -4.20 -16.51 8.79
CA GLU A 186 -4.09 -15.35 7.90
C GLU A 186 -5.46 -14.79 7.51
N THR A 187 -6.42 -15.67 7.17
CA THR A 187 -7.79 -15.25 6.86
C THR A 187 -8.46 -14.53 8.03
N ARG A 188 -8.28 -15.05 9.26
CA ARG A 188 -8.82 -14.41 10.47
C ARG A 188 -8.18 -13.05 10.73
N GLN A 189 -6.87 -12.91 10.55
CA GLN A 189 -6.19 -11.62 10.68
C GLN A 189 -6.66 -10.62 9.62
N ASN A 190 -6.78 -11.03 8.36
CA ASN A 190 -7.25 -10.17 7.27
C ASN A 190 -8.71 -9.72 7.48
N LEU A 191 -9.60 -10.63 7.88
CA LEU A 191 -10.98 -10.28 8.28
C LEU A 191 -11.00 -9.28 9.43
N ALA A 192 -10.12 -9.44 10.41
CA ALA A 192 -10.05 -8.49 11.51
C ALA A 192 -9.55 -7.10 11.08
N VAL A 193 -8.60 -7.02 10.15
CA VAL A 193 -8.20 -5.74 9.54
C VAL A 193 -9.39 -5.10 8.82
N MET A 194 -10.14 -5.87 8.02
CA MET A 194 -11.35 -5.39 7.34
C MET A 194 -12.40 -4.87 8.33
N TYR A 195 -12.66 -5.62 9.42
CA TYR A 195 -13.58 -5.19 10.47
C TYR A 195 -13.10 -3.95 11.23
N THR A 196 -11.80 -3.84 11.51
CA THR A 196 -11.22 -2.64 12.13
C THR A 196 -11.40 -1.42 11.22
N ARG A 197 -11.15 -1.54 9.91
CA ARG A 197 -11.37 -0.47 8.91
C ARG A 197 -12.85 -0.07 8.77
N SER A 198 -13.78 -0.99 9.07
CA SER A 198 -15.22 -0.74 9.13
C SER A 198 -15.75 -0.45 10.55
N SER A 199 -14.85 -0.18 11.52
CA SER A 199 -15.18 0.12 12.93
C SER A 199 -15.97 -0.96 13.69
N ARG A 200 -15.92 -2.22 13.24
CA ARG A 200 -16.50 -3.41 13.90
C ARG A 200 -15.47 -4.06 14.84
N PHE A 201 -15.03 -3.32 15.85
CA PHE A 201 -13.89 -3.72 16.68
C PHE A 201 -14.11 -5.00 17.49
N ASP A 202 -15.33 -5.25 17.99
CA ASP A 202 -15.63 -6.47 18.75
C ASP A 202 -15.50 -7.74 17.90
N ASP A 203 -15.88 -7.67 16.62
CA ASP A 203 -15.72 -8.78 15.68
C ASP A 203 -14.26 -8.98 15.31
N ALA A 204 -13.51 -7.88 15.10
CA ALA A 204 -12.09 -7.91 14.81
C ALA A 204 -11.28 -8.56 15.96
N GLU A 205 -11.56 -8.17 17.21
CA GLU A 205 -10.81 -8.64 18.37
C GLU A 205 -10.95 -10.15 18.59
N ARG A 206 -12.15 -10.73 18.41
CA ARG A 206 -12.35 -12.18 18.50
C ARG A 206 -11.48 -12.94 17.50
N LEU A 207 -11.41 -12.46 16.25
CA LEU A 207 -10.60 -13.09 15.21
C LEU A 207 -9.11 -12.91 15.47
N LEU A 208 -8.69 -11.70 15.86
CA LEU A 208 -7.31 -11.37 16.16
C LEU A 208 -6.72 -12.22 17.28
N ILE A 209 -7.45 -12.47 18.37
CA ILE A 209 -6.95 -13.28 19.49
C ILE A 209 -6.51 -14.66 18.98
N THR A 210 -7.39 -15.36 18.25
CA THR A 210 -7.09 -16.70 17.75
C THR A 210 -5.98 -16.74 16.70
N ALA A 211 -5.92 -15.73 15.81
CA ALA A 211 -4.85 -15.60 14.82
C ALA A 211 -3.51 -15.29 15.51
N GLN A 212 -3.51 -14.41 16.50
CA GLN A 212 -2.32 -14.01 17.25
C GLN A 212 -1.72 -15.18 18.02
N GLU A 213 -2.55 -15.97 18.72
CA GLU A 213 -2.10 -17.19 19.41
C GLU A 213 -1.38 -18.15 18.47
N TYR A 214 -1.91 -18.32 17.26
CA TYR A 214 -1.28 -19.15 16.23
C TYR A 214 0.06 -18.58 15.76
N PHE A 215 0.12 -17.30 15.37
CA PHE A 215 1.34 -16.68 14.86
C PHE A 215 2.46 -16.61 15.89
N GLU A 216 2.11 -16.37 17.16
CA GLU A 216 3.06 -16.41 18.27
C GLU A 216 3.61 -17.83 18.48
N ALA A 217 2.76 -18.86 18.44
CA ALA A 217 3.20 -20.25 18.57
C ALA A 217 4.03 -20.74 17.37
N ALA A 218 3.71 -20.29 16.15
CA ALA A 218 4.40 -20.64 14.91
C ALA A 218 5.69 -19.83 14.69
N GLY A 219 5.93 -18.78 15.47
CA GLY A 219 7.10 -17.90 15.34
C GLY A 219 7.04 -16.96 14.12
N TYR A 220 5.84 -16.66 13.61
CA TYR A 220 5.65 -15.72 12.50
C TYR A 220 5.66 -14.28 13.00
N ALA A 221 6.86 -13.78 13.32
CA ALA A 221 7.05 -12.47 13.94
C ALA A 221 6.36 -11.33 13.18
N HIS A 222 6.50 -11.24 11.85
CA HIS A 222 5.84 -10.17 11.08
C HIS A 222 4.30 -10.21 11.22
N ARG A 223 3.68 -11.39 11.07
CA ARG A 223 2.22 -11.57 11.24
C ARG A 223 1.78 -11.25 12.67
N ALA A 224 2.55 -11.68 13.67
CA ALA A 224 2.29 -11.34 15.07
C ALA A 224 2.39 -9.82 15.31
N GLY A 225 3.32 -9.12 14.64
CA GLY A 225 3.45 -7.67 14.67
C GLY A 225 2.21 -6.95 14.15
N ILE A 226 1.68 -7.40 13.01
CA ILE A 226 0.41 -6.88 12.45
C ILE A 226 -0.73 -7.05 13.47
N GLY A 227 -0.89 -8.23 14.06
CA GLY A 227 -1.97 -8.48 15.00
C GLY A 227 -1.89 -7.58 16.24
N TRP A 228 -0.69 -7.40 16.80
CA TRP A 228 -0.47 -6.44 17.89
C TRP A 228 -0.74 -4.98 17.49
N LYS A 229 -0.36 -4.57 16.28
CA LYS A 229 -0.64 -3.23 15.75
C LYS A 229 -2.16 -2.98 15.71
N VAL A 230 -2.93 -3.92 15.16
CA VAL A 230 -4.39 -3.80 15.07
C VAL A 230 -5.04 -3.79 16.45
N MET A 231 -4.60 -4.64 17.38
CA MET A 231 -5.10 -4.60 18.77
C MET A 231 -4.76 -3.29 19.48
N GLY A 232 -3.60 -2.68 19.20
CA GLY A 232 -3.24 -1.35 19.69
C GLY A 232 -4.16 -0.26 19.15
N PHE A 233 -4.50 -0.32 17.87
CA PHE A 233 -5.45 0.61 17.24
C PHE A 233 -6.85 0.50 17.82
N ILE A 234 -7.33 -0.73 18.08
CA ILE A 234 -8.62 -0.95 18.74
C ILE A 234 -8.62 -0.36 20.16
N ALA A 235 -7.53 -0.54 20.92
CA ALA A 235 -7.41 0.04 22.25
C ALA A 235 -7.32 1.58 22.23
N GLU A 236 -6.67 2.15 21.22
CA GLU A 236 -6.62 3.60 20.97
C GLU A 236 -8.03 4.17 20.72
N ASP A 237 -8.84 3.56 19.84
CA ASP A 237 -10.20 4.03 19.56
C ASP A 237 -11.14 3.90 20.78
N ARG A 238 -10.91 2.88 21.63
CA ARG A 238 -11.65 2.67 22.88
C ARG A 238 -11.18 3.57 24.05
N ASP A 239 -10.29 4.53 23.80
CA ASP A 239 -9.72 5.44 24.82
C ASP A 239 -9.02 4.68 25.97
N GLN A 240 -8.23 3.65 25.62
CA GLN A 240 -7.45 2.84 26.55
C GLN A 240 -5.94 3.01 26.27
N PRO A 241 -5.36 4.19 26.57
CA PRO A 241 -4.03 4.56 26.11
C PRO A 241 -2.91 3.68 26.65
N GLU A 242 -2.99 3.20 27.91
CA GLU A 242 -1.98 2.32 28.48
C GLU A 242 -1.96 0.95 27.80
N LEU A 243 -3.16 0.43 27.47
CA LEU A 243 -3.28 -0.82 26.73
C LEU A 243 -2.78 -0.63 25.29
N ALA A 244 -3.17 0.45 24.62
CA ALA A 244 -2.72 0.78 23.27
C ALA A 244 -1.18 0.82 23.18
N VAL A 245 -0.52 1.56 24.08
CA VAL A 245 0.95 1.61 24.16
C VAL A 245 1.56 0.23 24.38
N THR A 246 0.96 -0.59 25.25
CA THR A 246 1.44 -1.95 25.50
C THR A 246 1.39 -2.79 24.22
N ARG A 247 0.25 -2.79 23.52
CA ARG A 247 0.08 -3.53 22.26
C ARG A 247 1.01 -3.01 21.16
N TYR A 248 1.13 -1.70 21.00
CA TYR A 248 2.05 -1.12 20.02
C TYR A 248 3.52 -1.46 20.30
N ARG A 249 3.95 -1.49 21.56
CA ARG A 249 5.31 -1.94 21.91
C ARG A 249 5.54 -3.42 21.61
N GLN A 250 4.53 -4.27 21.79
CA GLN A 250 4.58 -5.67 21.36
C GLN A 250 4.69 -5.78 19.83
N ALA A 251 3.94 -4.95 19.09
CA ALA A 251 4.03 -4.88 17.63
C ALA A 251 5.44 -4.47 17.18
N LEU A 252 6.00 -3.42 17.77
CA LEU A 252 7.33 -2.92 17.46
C LEU A 252 8.41 -3.98 17.66
N GLN A 253 8.37 -4.70 18.80
CA GLN A 253 9.28 -5.81 19.05
C GLN A 253 9.21 -6.89 17.96
N ARG A 254 7.99 -7.27 17.55
CA ARG A 254 7.79 -8.30 16.52
C ARG A 254 8.21 -7.83 15.12
N PHE A 255 8.06 -6.55 14.81
CA PHE A 255 8.58 -5.97 13.58
C PHE A 255 10.11 -5.87 13.58
N ASP A 256 10.72 -5.53 14.71
CA ASP A 256 12.19 -5.55 14.86
C ASP A 256 12.75 -6.97 14.67
N GLU A 257 12.10 -7.99 15.25
CA GLU A 257 12.47 -9.40 15.10
C GLU A 257 12.36 -9.90 13.65
N SER A 258 11.39 -9.39 12.89
CA SER A 258 11.18 -9.74 11.48
C SER A 258 11.98 -8.89 10.49
N GLY A 259 12.56 -7.76 10.94
CA GLY A 259 13.21 -6.79 10.08
C GLY A 259 12.25 -5.92 9.26
N ALA A 260 10.96 -5.90 9.63
CA ALA A 260 9.93 -5.09 8.97
C ALA A 260 9.99 -3.62 9.42
N VAL A 261 11.07 -2.93 9.03
CA VAL A 261 11.41 -1.58 9.53
C VAL A 261 10.38 -0.51 9.19
N VAL A 262 9.68 -0.64 8.04
CA VAL A 262 8.63 0.31 7.63
C VAL A 262 7.38 0.14 8.49
N ASP A 263 6.94 -1.10 8.74
CA ASP A 263 5.84 -1.38 9.67
C ASP A 263 6.15 -0.95 11.11
N ALA A 264 7.41 -1.11 11.53
CA ALA A 264 7.89 -0.58 12.80
C ALA A 264 7.75 0.95 12.86
N ALA A 265 8.09 1.67 11.79
CA ALA A 265 7.90 3.12 11.70
C ALA A 265 6.42 3.51 11.79
N ASP A 266 5.52 2.78 11.10
CA ASP A 266 4.07 3.00 11.22
C ASP A 266 3.60 2.87 12.68
N VAL A 267 4.06 1.85 13.40
CA VAL A 267 3.73 1.67 14.83
C VAL A 267 4.26 2.81 15.69
N ARG A 268 5.43 3.38 15.37
CA ARG A 268 5.96 4.55 16.08
C ARG A 268 5.07 5.78 15.88
N THR A 269 4.53 5.99 14.68
CA THR A 269 3.55 7.08 14.45
C THR A 269 2.32 6.93 15.35
N ARG A 270 1.89 5.70 15.63
CA ARG A 270 0.80 5.40 16.56
C ARG A 270 1.15 5.63 18.02
N LEU A 271 2.33 5.19 18.44
CA LEU A 271 2.84 5.49 19.78
C LEU A 271 2.89 7.00 20.00
N ALA A 272 3.31 7.78 18.99
CA ALA A 272 3.27 9.22 19.05
C ALA A 272 1.86 9.77 19.22
N THR A 273 0.89 9.32 18.41
CA THR A 273 -0.53 9.72 18.56
C THR A 273 -1.02 9.54 19.99
N VAL A 274 -0.79 8.37 20.59
CA VAL A 274 -1.21 8.09 21.97
C VAL A 274 -0.43 8.95 22.98
N ALA A 275 0.86 9.20 22.75
CA ALA A 275 1.67 10.06 23.59
C ALA A 275 1.16 11.52 23.60
N PHE A 276 0.85 12.09 22.43
CA PHE A 276 0.24 13.41 22.30
C PHE A 276 -1.11 13.48 23.00
N ALA A 277 -1.99 12.51 22.77
CA ALA A 277 -3.31 12.44 23.42
C ALA A 277 -3.24 12.36 24.95
N THR A 278 -2.16 11.78 25.48
CA THR A 278 -1.92 11.65 26.94
C THR A 278 -1.00 12.75 27.51
N GLY A 279 -0.66 13.76 26.73
CA GLY A 279 0.17 14.90 27.17
C GLY A 279 1.68 14.61 27.30
N ARG A 280 2.15 13.46 26.81
CA ARG A 280 3.56 13.05 26.81
C ARG A 280 4.27 13.52 25.54
N LEU A 281 4.35 14.84 25.39
CA LEU A 281 4.79 15.48 24.14
C LEU A 281 6.22 15.09 23.74
N GLU A 282 7.17 15.07 24.68
CA GLU A 282 8.56 14.69 24.39
C GLU A 282 8.69 13.24 23.89
N GLU A 283 7.91 12.31 24.44
CA GLU A 283 7.85 10.92 23.97
C GLU A 283 7.25 10.86 22.56
N GLY A 284 6.18 11.61 22.31
CA GLY A 284 5.56 11.67 20.99
C GLY A 284 6.46 12.22 19.90
N GLU A 285 7.15 13.34 20.18
CA GLU A 285 8.12 13.95 19.25
C GLU A 285 9.28 12.99 18.93
N ALA A 286 9.78 12.25 19.93
CA ALA A 286 10.84 11.26 19.73
C ALA A 286 10.39 10.12 18.81
N GLU A 287 9.16 9.62 18.98
CA GLU A 287 8.62 8.55 18.13
C GLU A 287 8.34 9.02 16.69
N LEU A 288 7.84 10.24 16.50
CA LEU A 288 7.70 10.84 15.15
C LEU A 288 9.06 11.01 14.47
N ALA A 289 10.06 11.52 15.18
CA ALA A 289 11.41 11.69 14.64
C ALA A 289 12.03 10.34 14.22
N ALA A 290 11.85 9.29 15.02
CA ALA A 290 12.30 7.95 14.69
C ALA A 290 11.60 7.38 13.44
N ALA A 291 10.26 7.51 13.36
CA ALA A 291 9.51 7.10 12.17
C ALA A 291 9.97 7.85 10.91
N ARG A 292 10.15 9.17 11.03
CA ARG A 292 10.60 10.03 9.93
C ARG A 292 11.99 9.65 9.41
N SER A 293 12.94 9.35 10.30
CA SER A 293 14.28 8.89 9.91
C SER A 293 14.20 7.61 9.08
N THR A 294 13.42 6.63 9.54
CA THR A 294 13.23 5.37 8.83
C THR A 294 12.63 5.60 7.44
N TYR A 295 11.56 6.39 7.32
CA TYR A 295 10.97 6.69 6.00
C TYR A 295 11.95 7.40 5.08
N ALA A 296 12.70 8.39 5.57
CA ALA A 296 13.67 9.14 4.78
C ALA A 296 14.85 8.28 4.30
N GLU A 297 15.41 7.44 5.17
CA GLU A 297 16.50 6.51 4.84
C GLU A 297 16.11 5.50 3.76
N HIS A 298 14.82 5.17 3.66
CA HIS A 298 14.28 4.25 2.65
C HIS A 298 13.72 4.98 1.41
N GLY A 299 13.89 6.30 1.31
CA GLY A 299 13.39 7.09 0.18
C GLY A 299 11.86 7.19 0.10
N LEU A 300 11.16 6.94 1.20
CA LEU A 300 9.69 6.94 1.29
C LEU A 300 9.15 8.36 1.54
N GLY A 301 9.47 9.28 0.62
CA GLY A 301 9.16 10.71 0.77
C GLY A 301 7.66 11.02 0.91
N LEU A 302 6.77 10.21 0.32
CA LEU A 302 5.34 10.34 0.53
C LEU A 302 4.93 10.04 1.98
N LEU A 303 5.49 9.00 2.60
CA LEU A 303 5.24 8.68 4.00
C LEU A 303 5.79 9.77 4.92
N CYS A 304 6.93 10.38 4.58
CA CYS A 304 7.41 11.58 5.27
C CYS A 304 6.40 12.73 5.18
N ALA A 305 5.82 13.01 4.01
CA ALA A 305 4.82 14.07 3.86
C ALA A 305 3.53 13.78 4.65
N GLN A 306 3.08 12.52 4.65
CA GLN A 306 1.93 12.11 5.46
C GLN A 306 2.21 12.24 6.96
N LEU A 307 3.40 11.86 7.40
CA LEU A 307 3.85 11.99 8.78
C LEU A 307 3.93 13.46 9.21
N ASP A 308 4.51 14.34 8.37
CA ASP A 308 4.63 15.76 8.66
C ASP A 308 3.22 16.43 8.70
N TYR A 309 2.29 16.04 7.81
CA TYR A 309 0.87 16.43 7.90
C TYR A 309 0.22 15.95 9.21
N TRP A 310 0.43 14.70 9.58
CA TRP A 310 -0.10 14.12 10.80
C TRP A 310 0.42 14.82 12.05
N HIS A 311 1.74 15.05 12.12
CA HIS A 311 2.42 15.76 13.20
C HIS A 311 1.87 17.17 13.35
N ALA A 312 1.70 17.89 12.25
CA ALA A 312 1.08 19.21 12.25
C ALA A 312 -0.32 19.16 12.87
N GLY A 313 -1.14 18.14 12.53
CA GLY A 313 -2.45 17.93 13.13
C GLY A 313 -2.42 17.62 14.64
N LEU A 314 -1.47 16.81 15.09
CA LEU A 314 -1.27 16.52 16.52
C LEU A 314 -0.87 17.77 17.33
N ALA A 315 -0.17 18.71 16.69
CA ALA A 315 0.21 19.97 17.32
C ALA A 315 -0.98 20.94 17.47
N GLU A 316 -2.05 20.79 16.68
CA GLU A 316 -3.16 21.75 16.60
C GLU A 316 -3.74 22.16 17.97
N PRO A 317 -4.08 21.23 18.89
CA PRO A 317 -4.67 21.57 20.18
C PRO A 317 -3.72 22.35 21.10
N LEU A 318 -2.42 22.36 20.79
CA LEU A 318 -1.35 22.87 21.65
C LEU A 318 -0.83 24.24 21.19
N ILE A 319 -1.17 24.67 19.96
CA ILE A 319 -0.64 25.87 19.31
C ILE A 319 -0.82 27.14 20.14
N ASP A 320 -1.99 27.31 20.78
CA ASP A 320 -2.27 28.50 21.60
C ASP A 320 -1.52 28.47 22.94
N SER A 321 -1.10 27.29 23.38
CA SER A 321 -0.50 27.07 24.70
C SER A 321 1.03 27.01 24.70
N LEU A 322 1.65 26.67 23.57
CA LEU A 322 3.10 26.46 23.44
C LEU A 322 3.70 27.45 22.43
N PRO A 323 4.43 28.48 22.91
CA PRO A 323 5.09 29.44 22.02
C PRO A 323 6.05 28.76 21.04
N GLY A 324 5.99 29.17 19.77
CA GLY A 324 6.85 28.64 18.70
C GLY A 324 6.27 27.42 17.97
N LEU A 325 5.29 26.72 18.54
CA LEU A 325 4.68 25.55 17.92
C LEU A 325 3.93 25.91 16.63
N LEU A 326 3.34 27.10 16.55
CA LEU A 326 2.71 27.59 15.32
C LEU A 326 3.68 27.66 14.14
N ALA A 327 4.91 28.14 14.37
CA ALA A 327 5.91 28.26 13.31
C ALA A 327 6.36 26.87 12.83
N GLN A 328 6.53 25.92 13.76
CA GLN A 328 6.80 24.52 13.43
C GLN A 328 5.63 23.88 12.67
N ALA A 329 4.40 24.14 13.09
CA ALA A 329 3.20 23.60 12.45
C ALA A 329 3.03 24.13 11.02
N VAL A 330 3.33 25.42 10.77
CA VAL A 330 3.42 25.99 9.41
C VAL A 330 4.51 25.26 8.61
N ASP A 331 5.70 25.11 9.18
CA ASP A 331 6.85 24.50 8.50
C ASP A 331 6.60 23.03 8.10
N LEU A 332 5.79 22.31 8.87
CA LEU A 332 5.36 20.95 8.55
C LEU A 332 4.19 20.94 7.55
N ALA A 333 3.13 21.71 7.82
CA ALA A 333 1.87 21.63 7.09
C ALA A 333 1.96 22.14 5.65
N ILE A 334 2.66 23.25 5.38
CA ILE A 334 2.70 23.82 4.02
C ILE A 334 3.41 22.85 3.05
N PRO A 335 4.65 22.40 3.32
CA PRO A 335 5.31 21.46 2.41
C PRO A 335 4.55 20.14 2.28
N ALA A 336 4.03 19.60 3.39
CA ALA A 336 3.28 18.35 3.38
C ALA A 336 2.03 18.46 2.50
N ALA A 337 1.25 19.54 2.65
CA ALA A 337 0.06 19.78 1.84
C ALA A 337 0.40 19.86 0.34
N LEU A 338 1.48 20.55 -0.03
CA LEU A 338 1.94 20.64 -1.42
C LEU A 338 2.34 19.27 -1.98
N ALA A 339 3.08 18.47 -1.22
CA ALA A 339 3.50 17.13 -1.62
C ALA A 339 2.33 16.15 -1.75
N LEU A 340 1.40 16.18 -0.80
CA LEU A 340 0.18 15.38 -0.85
C LEU A 340 -0.72 15.82 -2.00
N ASP A 341 -0.81 17.12 -2.28
CA ASP A 341 -1.57 17.62 -3.43
C ASP A 341 -0.97 17.16 -4.77
N ALA A 342 0.36 17.16 -4.87
CA ALA A 342 1.09 16.78 -6.08
C ALA A 342 0.80 15.32 -6.51
N VAL A 343 0.50 14.42 -5.56
CA VAL A 343 0.12 13.02 -5.86
C VAL A 343 -1.09 12.94 -6.80
N ARG A 344 -2.02 13.92 -6.73
CA ARG A 344 -3.20 13.93 -7.63
C ARG A 344 -2.81 13.92 -9.10
N TYR A 345 -1.65 14.47 -9.45
CA TYR A 345 -1.20 14.56 -10.84
C TYR A 345 -0.48 13.29 -11.33
N GLU A 346 -0.12 12.38 -10.43
CA GLU A 346 0.44 11.07 -10.76
C GLU A 346 -0.64 9.99 -10.88
N LEU A 347 -1.81 10.22 -10.29
CA LEU A 347 -2.92 9.27 -10.34
C LEU A 347 -3.59 9.32 -11.73
N PRO A 348 -3.58 8.20 -12.48
CA PRO A 348 -4.14 8.16 -13.82
C PRO A 348 -5.68 8.26 -13.79
N ASP A 349 -6.29 7.64 -12.78
CA ASP A 349 -7.73 7.50 -12.67
C ASP A 349 -8.40 8.68 -11.94
N GLY A 350 -9.51 9.16 -12.52
CA GLY A 350 -10.31 10.24 -11.95
C GLY A 350 -10.91 9.90 -10.59
N ALA A 351 -11.32 8.65 -10.36
CA ALA A 351 -11.89 8.24 -9.08
C ALA A 351 -10.80 8.14 -7.99
N GLN A 352 -9.62 7.63 -8.32
CA GLN A 352 -8.44 7.67 -7.44
C GLN A 352 -8.07 9.11 -7.07
N ARG A 353 -8.01 10.03 -8.04
CA ARG A 353 -7.73 11.46 -7.80
C ARG A 353 -8.71 12.10 -6.84
N GLU A 354 -10.01 11.93 -7.08
CA GLU A 354 -11.06 12.50 -6.23
C GLU A 354 -11.03 11.91 -4.81
N THR A 355 -10.77 10.61 -4.68
CA THR A 355 -10.74 9.95 -3.37
C THR A 355 -9.50 10.36 -2.58
N TRP A 356 -8.33 10.43 -3.22
CA TRP A 356 -7.12 10.98 -2.63
C TRP A 356 -7.31 12.45 -2.22
N ASN A 357 -7.91 13.26 -3.09
CA ASN A 357 -8.20 14.66 -2.80
C ASN A 357 -9.03 14.79 -1.52
N ARG A 358 -10.15 14.08 -1.43
CA ARG A 358 -11.08 14.18 -0.31
C ARG A 358 -10.48 13.78 1.04
N ARG A 359 -9.59 12.79 1.07
CA ARG A 359 -9.08 12.22 2.33
C ARG A 359 -7.71 12.73 2.74
N MET A 360 -6.87 13.12 1.78
CA MET A 360 -5.49 13.52 2.03
C MET A 360 -5.24 14.96 1.62
N ALA A 361 -5.36 15.29 0.33
CA ALA A 361 -4.92 16.59 -0.16
C ALA A 361 -5.77 17.76 0.38
N ASP A 362 -7.10 17.67 0.33
CA ASP A 362 -8.01 18.73 0.82
C ASP A 362 -7.89 18.94 2.34
N PRO A 363 -7.89 17.91 3.20
CA PRO A 363 -7.62 18.08 4.63
C PRO A 363 -6.23 18.68 4.93
N ALA A 364 -5.17 18.23 4.26
CA ALA A 364 -3.83 18.79 4.43
C ALA A 364 -3.77 20.26 4.00
N LEU A 365 -4.39 20.60 2.87
CA LEU A 365 -4.45 21.98 2.38
C LEU A 365 -5.27 22.87 3.31
N ARG A 366 -6.36 22.37 3.91
CA ARG A 366 -7.12 23.11 4.94
C ARG A 366 -6.27 23.42 6.16
N LEU A 367 -5.49 22.45 6.64
CA LEU A 367 -4.59 22.64 7.77
C LEU A 367 -3.51 23.68 7.44
N ALA A 368 -2.94 23.61 6.24
CA ALA A 368 -2.01 24.61 5.71
C ALA A 368 -2.61 26.02 5.69
N PHE A 369 -3.81 26.20 5.13
CA PHE A 369 -4.53 27.48 5.15
C PHE A 369 -4.79 27.99 6.58
N ARG A 370 -5.18 27.09 7.48
CA ARG A 370 -5.45 27.42 8.88
C ARG A 370 -4.19 27.98 9.56
N TYR A 371 -3.05 27.33 9.40
CA TYR A 371 -1.80 27.76 10.02
C TYR A 371 -1.19 29.00 9.35
N ALA A 372 -1.31 29.13 8.03
CA ALA A 372 -0.99 30.38 7.34
C ALA A 372 -1.80 31.55 7.91
N TYR A 373 -3.12 31.38 8.06
CA TYR A 373 -3.97 32.40 8.67
C TYR A 373 -3.58 32.72 10.12
N LEU A 374 -3.37 31.70 10.96
CA LEU A 374 -2.99 31.90 12.36
C LEU A 374 -1.63 32.57 12.51
N SER A 375 -0.70 32.34 11.58
CA SER A 375 0.63 32.98 11.59
C SER A 375 0.60 34.48 11.33
N GLY A 376 -0.52 35.00 10.79
CA GLY A 376 -0.65 36.41 10.38
C GLY A 376 0.12 36.74 9.09
N ASP A 377 0.66 35.74 8.39
CA ASP A 377 1.35 35.91 7.11
C ASP A 377 0.33 36.05 5.96
N ALA A 378 -0.05 37.29 5.68
CA ALA A 378 -0.99 37.61 4.61
C ALA A 378 -0.46 37.23 3.21
N GLN A 379 0.86 37.24 3.00
CA GLN A 379 1.46 36.84 1.73
C GLN A 379 1.33 35.33 1.55
N LEU A 380 1.66 34.54 2.56
CA LEU A 380 1.47 33.09 2.53
C LEU A 380 0.01 32.69 2.25
N VAL A 381 -0.95 33.37 2.87
CA VAL A 381 -2.38 33.12 2.59
C VAL A 381 -2.73 33.46 1.14
N ALA A 382 -2.27 34.59 0.62
CA ALA A 382 -2.50 34.97 -0.78
C ALA A 382 -1.89 33.94 -1.74
N ASP A 383 -0.64 33.54 -1.51
CA ASP A 383 0.06 32.54 -2.31
C ASP A 383 -0.66 31.19 -2.32
N LEU A 384 -1.18 30.75 -1.17
CA LEU A 384 -2.00 29.53 -1.07
C LEU A 384 -3.31 29.66 -1.86
N ILE A 385 -3.98 30.83 -1.83
CA ILE A 385 -5.19 31.09 -2.62
C ILE A 385 -4.88 30.98 -4.11
N GLU A 386 -3.86 31.67 -4.59
CA GLU A 386 -3.48 31.65 -6.01
C GLU A 386 -3.09 30.24 -6.48
N THR A 387 -2.31 29.54 -5.65
CA THR A 387 -1.91 28.15 -5.86
C THR A 387 -3.11 27.20 -5.96
N ALA A 388 -4.12 27.37 -5.08
CA ALA A 388 -5.32 26.54 -5.05
C ALA A 388 -6.27 26.86 -6.22
N CYS A 389 -6.43 28.14 -6.56
CA CYS A 389 -7.21 28.60 -7.71
C CYS A 389 -6.64 28.09 -9.04
N ALA A 390 -5.32 28.04 -9.17
CA ALA A 390 -4.66 27.44 -10.33
C ALA A 390 -4.83 25.90 -10.43
N GLY A 391 -5.25 25.23 -9.36
CA GLY A 391 -5.39 23.76 -9.29
C GLY A 391 -6.82 23.20 -9.38
N THR A 392 -7.84 23.90 -8.84
CA THR A 392 -9.26 23.46 -8.59
C THR A 392 -9.44 22.12 -7.83
N THR A 393 -10.44 21.87 -6.98
CA THR A 393 -11.57 22.61 -6.35
C THR A 393 -11.42 22.61 -4.81
N LEU A 394 -11.77 23.71 -4.15
CA LEU A 394 -11.88 23.81 -2.68
C LEU A 394 -13.37 23.91 -2.29
N ASP A 395 -13.95 22.89 -1.62
CA ASP A 395 -15.32 22.97 -1.07
C ASP A 395 -15.27 23.53 0.37
N ILE A 396 -15.38 24.85 0.50
CA ILE A 396 -15.33 25.57 1.77
C ILE A 396 -16.52 25.22 2.69
N GLY A 397 -17.60 24.60 2.17
CA GLY A 397 -18.81 24.29 2.94
C GLY A 397 -18.70 23.06 3.87
N ARG A 398 -17.70 22.18 3.66
CA ARG A 398 -17.50 20.94 4.43
C ARG A 398 -16.47 21.05 5.55
N LEU A 399 -16.45 22.16 6.28
CA LEU A 399 -15.58 22.36 7.45
C LEU A 399 -15.95 21.35 8.56
N SER A 400 -15.28 20.19 8.58
CA SER A 400 -15.27 19.34 9.77
C SER A 400 -14.27 19.91 10.76
N ALA A 401 -14.71 20.16 12.00
CA ALA A 401 -13.85 20.56 13.11
C ALA A 401 -13.15 19.37 13.79
N ALA A 402 -13.20 18.17 13.20
CA ALA A 402 -12.61 16.99 13.78
C ALA A 402 -11.09 16.97 13.49
N PRO A 403 -10.24 16.70 14.50
CA PRO A 403 -8.82 16.50 14.28
C PRO A 403 -8.63 15.36 13.26
N PRO A 404 -7.55 15.40 12.47
CA PRO A 404 -7.25 14.30 11.57
C PRO A 404 -7.18 13.00 12.39
N ARG A 405 -7.62 11.87 11.81
CA ARG A 405 -7.40 10.54 12.36
C ARG A 405 -6.50 9.76 11.41
N LEU A 406 -5.37 9.23 11.92
CA LEU A 406 -4.48 8.42 11.11
C LEU A 406 -5.19 7.07 10.85
N PRO A 407 -5.34 6.62 9.60
CA PRO A 407 -5.93 5.32 9.25
C PRO A 407 -4.99 4.17 9.58
N LEU A 408 -5.53 3.00 9.94
CA LEU A 408 -4.79 1.84 10.46
C LEU A 408 -3.46 1.62 9.73
N ASP A 409 -3.48 1.66 8.40
CA ASP A 409 -2.30 1.71 7.54
C ASP A 409 -2.14 3.08 6.86
N THR A 410 -0.90 3.59 6.79
CA THR A 410 -0.56 4.89 6.16
C THR A 410 -0.86 4.94 4.65
N LEU A 411 -0.97 3.77 4.02
CA LEU A 411 -1.29 3.57 2.60
C LEU A 411 -2.59 2.80 2.35
N ASP A 412 -3.51 2.74 3.32
CA ASP A 412 -4.79 2.03 3.18
C ASP A 412 -5.55 2.47 1.89
N PRO A 413 -6.00 1.54 1.02
CA PRO A 413 -6.87 1.91 -0.08
C PRO A 413 -8.24 2.37 0.47
N LEU A 414 -8.91 3.26 -0.26
CA LEU A 414 -9.87 4.17 0.34
C LEU A 414 -11.32 3.70 0.07
N ALA A 415 -12.15 3.62 1.12
CA ALA A 415 -13.55 3.23 0.94
C ALA A 415 -14.29 4.18 -0.02
N PRO A 416 -15.10 3.63 -0.95
CA PRO A 416 -15.82 4.43 -1.93
C PRO A 416 -16.90 5.31 -1.27
N PRO A 417 -17.35 6.36 -1.97
CA PRO A 417 -18.46 7.17 -1.48
C PRO A 417 -19.69 6.30 -1.22
N PRO A 418 -20.55 6.66 -0.24
CA PRO A 418 -21.82 5.98 -0.06
C PRO A 418 -22.62 6.01 -1.36
N ALA A 419 -23.11 4.85 -1.79
CA ALA A 419 -23.92 4.72 -2.99
C ALA A 419 -25.16 5.62 -2.86
N SER A 420 -25.35 6.51 -3.83
CA SER A 420 -26.61 7.26 -3.97
C SER A 420 -27.76 6.27 -4.13
N SER A 421 -28.76 6.33 -3.26
CA SER A 421 -29.91 5.43 -3.21
C SER A 421 -30.95 5.65 -4.32
N ALA A 422 -30.51 6.09 -5.51
CA ALA A 422 -31.40 6.28 -6.65
C ALA A 422 -31.50 5.00 -7.49
N PRO A 423 -32.70 4.61 -7.95
CA PRO A 423 -32.86 3.46 -8.85
C PRO A 423 -32.15 3.75 -10.18
N VAL A 424 -31.19 2.90 -10.52
CA VAL A 424 -30.30 3.04 -11.67
C VAL A 424 -31.01 2.53 -12.93
N ASN A 425 -31.05 3.36 -13.97
CA ASN A 425 -31.61 3.05 -15.28
C ASN A 425 -30.49 2.46 -16.18
N ASP A 426 -30.78 1.41 -16.96
CA ASP A 426 -29.77 0.63 -17.72
C ASP A 426 -28.90 1.46 -18.69
N ALA A 427 -29.38 2.60 -19.18
CA ALA A 427 -28.61 3.52 -20.01
C ALA A 427 -27.52 4.29 -19.22
N LEU A 428 -27.71 4.47 -17.92
CA LEU A 428 -26.73 5.10 -17.03
C LEU A 428 -25.55 4.16 -16.74
N GLN A 429 -25.76 2.84 -16.74
CA GLN A 429 -24.71 1.83 -16.53
C GLN A 429 -23.71 1.78 -17.69
N LEU A 430 -24.18 1.90 -18.93
CA LEU A 430 -23.29 1.99 -20.10
C LEU A 430 -22.50 3.31 -20.11
N GLY A 431 -23.13 4.40 -19.66
CA GLY A 431 -22.47 5.70 -19.47
C GLY A 431 -21.46 5.72 -18.31
N THR A 432 -21.73 5.04 -17.20
CA THR A 432 -20.79 4.89 -16.08
C THR A 432 -19.68 3.89 -16.36
N ALA A 433 -19.94 2.83 -17.13
CA ALA A 433 -18.93 1.91 -17.61
C ALA A 433 -18.00 2.58 -18.65
N LEU A 434 -18.55 3.38 -19.58
CA LEU A 434 -17.73 4.19 -20.48
C LEU A 434 -16.98 5.31 -19.74
N ALA A 435 -17.57 5.91 -18.70
CA ALA A 435 -16.88 6.86 -17.84
C ALA A 435 -15.79 6.20 -16.99
N SER A 436 -15.96 4.96 -16.52
CA SER A 436 -14.92 4.23 -15.78
C SER A 436 -13.83 3.68 -16.71
N VAL A 437 -14.16 3.34 -17.96
CA VAL A 437 -13.18 3.00 -19.00
C VAL A 437 -12.41 4.24 -19.45
N ALA A 438 -13.07 5.40 -19.57
CA ALA A 438 -12.42 6.69 -19.84
C ALA A 438 -11.62 7.21 -18.63
N ALA A 439 -12.04 6.89 -17.40
CA ALA A 439 -11.28 7.19 -16.18
C ALA A 439 -10.10 6.24 -16.00
N GLY A 440 -10.22 4.97 -16.38
CA GLY A 440 -9.12 3.99 -16.42
C GLY A 440 -8.10 4.25 -17.53
N ALA A 441 -8.51 4.89 -18.63
CA ALA A 441 -7.60 5.44 -19.63
C ALA A 441 -7.03 6.78 -19.10
N GLY A 442 -6.15 6.69 -18.11
CA GLY A 442 -5.60 7.87 -17.46
C GLY A 442 -5.01 8.86 -18.47
N LEU A 443 -5.59 10.06 -18.52
CA LEU A 443 -4.97 11.17 -19.23
C LEU A 443 -3.75 11.59 -18.40
N PRO A 444 -2.53 11.60 -18.98
CA PRO A 444 -1.36 12.11 -18.27
C PRO A 444 -1.60 13.57 -17.93
N VAL A 445 -1.61 13.89 -16.63
CA VAL A 445 -1.74 15.25 -16.14
C VAL A 445 -0.36 15.67 -15.68
N THR A 446 0.22 16.67 -16.34
CA THR A 446 1.47 17.25 -15.87
C THR A 446 1.21 17.95 -14.53
N PRO A 447 2.20 17.98 -13.61
CA PRO A 447 2.13 18.85 -12.44
C PRO A 447 1.75 20.27 -12.86
N PRO A 448 0.97 21.00 -12.03
CA PRO A 448 0.52 22.32 -12.40
C PRO A 448 1.72 23.28 -12.55
N PRO A 449 1.60 24.33 -13.39
CA PRO A 449 2.64 25.33 -13.54
C PRO A 449 2.87 26.12 -12.26
N GLN A 450 4.02 26.77 -12.18
CA GLN A 450 4.30 27.81 -11.19
C GLN A 450 3.43 29.03 -11.45
N VAL A 451 2.97 29.68 -10.38
CA VAL A 451 2.08 30.84 -10.45
C VAL A 451 2.85 32.09 -10.06
N ALA A 452 2.93 33.07 -10.96
CA ALA A 452 3.47 34.39 -10.67
C ALA A 452 2.33 35.32 -10.22
N VAL A 453 2.44 35.85 -9.01
CA VAL A 453 1.40 36.68 -8.38
C VAL A 453 1.64 38.15 -8.72
N ALA A 454 0.58 38.86 -9.12
CA ALA A 454 0.63 40.29 -9.37
C ALA A 454 0.56 41.10 -8.05
N PRO A 455 1.18 42.30 -7.96
CA PRO A 455 1.84 43.05 -9.04
C PRO A 455 3.37 42.91 -9.11
N ASP A 456 4.00 42.29 -8.12
CA ASP A 456 5.47 42.19 -8.00
C ASP A 456 6.05 41.00 -8.77
N GLY A 457 5.21 40.08 -9.26
CA GLY A 457 5.58 38.97 -10.12
C GLY A 457 6.35 37.87 -9.41
N HIS A 458 6.27 37.81 -8.07
CA HIS A 458 6.91 36.74 -7.31
C HIS A 458 6.18 35.41 -7.58
N ILE A 459 6.93 34.30 -7.50
CA ILE A 459 6.35 32.96 -7.66
C ILE A 459 5.71 32.55 -6.33
N ALA A 460 4.39 32.29 -6.37
CA ALA A 460 3.62 31.83 -5.23
C ALA A 460 4.26 30.59 -4.61
N LEU A 461 4.47 30.63 -3.28
CA LEU A 461 5.01 29.51 -2.51
C LEU A 461 6.40 29.01 -2.95
N ALA A 462 7.20 29.77 -3.71
CA ALA A 462 8.45 29.28 -4.29
C ALA A 462 9.39 28.61 -3.27
N GLY A 463 9.58 29.23 -2.11
CA GLY A 463 10.39 28.66 -1.03
C GLY A 463 9.81 27.39 -0.43
N TRP A 464 8.48 27.32 -0.29
CA TRP A 464 7.76 26.16 0.24
C TRP A 464 7.74 24.99 -0.76
N ILE A 465 7.63 25.28 -2.05
CA ILE A 465 7.74 24.29 -3.13
C ILE A 465 9.14 23.68 -3.10
N ALA A 466 10.19 24.49 -3.10
CA ALA A 466 11.57 24.00 -3.04
C ALA A 466 11.81 23.16 -1.77
N ALA A 467 11.32 23.61 -0.62
CA ALA A 467 11.41 22.86 0.63
C ALA A 467 10.66 21.52 0.56
N ALA A 468 9.48 21.46 -0.06
CA ALA A 468 8.73 20.22 -0.24
C ALA A 468 9.47 19.25 -1.18
N GLU A 469 9.98 19.74 -2.31
CA GLU A 469 10.73 18.93 -3.27
C GLU A 469 12.01 18.35 -2.64
N GLU A 470 12.73 19.15 -1.84
CA GLU A 470 13.91 18.70 -1.09
C GLU A 470 13.55 17.68 -0.01
N ARG A 471 12.51 17.95 0.80
CA ARG A 471 12.13 17.09 1.94
C ARG A 471 11.56 15.74 1.51
N TYR A 472 10.80 15.71 0.41
CA TYR A 472 10.01 14.54 0.02
C TYR A 472 10.44 13.92 -1.31
N GLY A 473 11.44 14.48 -1.99
CA GLY A 473 12.00 13.92 -3.23
C GLY A 473 10.99 13.84 -4.38
N ARG A 474 9.95 14.68 -4.36
CA ARG A 474 8.82 14.66 -5.30
C ARG A 474 8.68 16.01 -5.96
N ARG A 475 8.52 16.03 -7.29
CA ARG A 475 8.24 17.25 -8.04
C ARG A 475 6.82 17.75 -7.76
N ILE A 476 6.68 19.01 -7.38
CA ILE A 476 5.39 19.62 -7.03
C ILE A 476 4.80 20.40 -8.20
N ARG A 477 5.65 21.11 -8.96
CA ARG A 477 5.25 21.98 -10.07
C ARG A 477 6.08 21.70 -11.32
N ASP A 478 5.50 22.01 -12.48
CA ASP A 478 6.29 22.06 -13.72
C ASP A 478 7.06 23.39 -13.87
N ASP A 479 7.97 23.47 -14.84
CA ASP A 479 8.84 24.64 -15.02
C ASP A 479 8.15 25.83 -15.70
N ARG A 480 6.89 25.68 -16.13
CA ARG A 480 6.15 26.75 -16.80
C ARG A 480 5.67 27.73 -15.73
N VAL A 481 5.70 29.02 -16.08
CA VAL A 481 5.19 30.09 -15.23
C VAL A 481 3.94 30.68 -15.87
N VAL A 482 2.84 30.71 -15.11
CA VAL A 482 1.58 31.39 -15.49
C VAL A 482 1.37 32.60 -14.59
N GLN A 483 0.73 33.65 -15.11
CA GLN A 483 0.37 34.83 -14.32
C GLN A 483 -1.00 34.58 -13.68
N ALA A 484 -1.12 34.92 -12.39
CA ALA A 484 -2.37 34.89 -11.63
C ALA A 484 -3.42 35.87 -12.18
#